data_AF-A0A3D5Q5H0-F1
#
_entry.id   AF-A0A3D5Q5H0-F1
#
_cell.length_a   1.000
_cell.length_b   1.000
_cell.length_c   1.000
_cell.angle_alpha   90.00
_cell.angle_beta   90.00
_cell.angle_gamma   90.00
#
_symmetry.space_group_name_H-M   'P 1'
#
loop_
_entity.id
_entity.type
_entity.pdbx_description
1 polymer ?
#
loop_
_entity_poly.entity_id
_entity_poly.type
_entity_poly.pdbx_seq_one_letter_code
_entity_poly.pdbx_strand_id
1 'polypeptide(L)'
;MTTYNLTHLKQLEAESIHIIREVAAEFDNPVMLYSIGKDSAVMLHLALKAFYPGKPPFPLMHVDTTWKFRDMIDFRDRKVKEFGLDLIVHKNEEGIRQGVGPFTHGSAKHTDIMKTQALKQALDKYKFDAAFGGARRDEEKSRAKERVYSFRDEYHRWDPKNQR
;
A
#
# COMPACT_ATOMS: atom_id res chain seq x y z
N MET A 1 -14.16 -39.07 11.08
CA MET A 1 -13.43 -38.09 10.26
C MET A 1 -13.61 -36.73 10.91
N THR A 2 -12.55 -36.10 11.39
CA THR A 2 -12.61 -34.72 11.86
C THR A 2 -12.73 -33.82 10.63
N THR A 3 -13.89 -33.18 10.45
CA THR A 3 -14.10 -32.19 9.39
C THR A 3 -13.15 -31.01 9.59
N TYR A 4 -12.28 -30.77 8.61
CA TYR A 4 -11.38 -29.62 8.61
C TYR A 4 -12.20 -28.33 8.44
N ASN A 5 -12.45 -27.63 9.54
CA ASN A 5 -13.15 -26.35 9.54
C ASN A 5 -12.15 -25.23 9.85
N LEU A 6 -11.98 -24.32 8.90
CA LEU A 6 -11.23 -23.09 9.12
C LEU A 6 -12.07 -22.13 9.96
N THR A 7 -11.42 -21.42 10.88
CA THR A 7 -12.04 -20.24 11.49
C THR A 7 -12.11 -19.11 10.46
N HIS A 8 -13.03 -18.18 10.64
CA HIS A 8 -13.19 -17.01 9.77
C HIS A 8 -11.86 -16.27 9.52
N LEU A 9 -11.04 -16.04 10.55
CA LEU A 9 -9.75 -15.36 10.39
C LEU A 9 -8.72 -16.19 9.61
N LYS A 10 -8.72 -17.53 9.76
CA LYS A 10 -7.84 -18.39 8.97
C LYS A 10 -8.24 -18.40 7.49
N GLN A 11 -9.53 -18.33 7.21
CA GLN A 11 -10.04 -18.21 5.85
C GLN A 11 -9.60 -16.88 5.23
N LEU A 12 -9.85 -15.75 5.91
CA LEU A 12 -9.42 -14.43 5.42
C LEU A 12 -7.90 -14.32 5.25
N GLU A 13 -7.12 -14.90 6.16
CA GLU A 13 -5.67 -14.97 6.05
C GLU A 13 -5.24 -15.74 4.80
N ALA A 14 -5.84 -16.90 4.54
CA ALA A 14 -5.54 -17.72 3.37
C ALA A 14 -5.92 -17.01 2.05
N GLU A 15 -7.11 -16.40 1.99
CA GLU A 15 -7.58 -15.62 0.83
C GLU A 15 -6.65 -14.43 0.55
N SER A 16 -6.22 -13.71 1.60
CA SER A 16 -5.32 -12.57 1.44
C SER A 16 -3.92 -13.00 0.97
N ILE A 17 -3.40 -14.10 1.52
CA ILE A 17 -2.11 -14.67 1.09
C ILE A 17 -2.18 -15.12 -0.37
N HIS A 18 -3.29 -15.70 -0.80
CA HIS A 18 -3.49 -16.11 -2.19
C HIS A 18 -3.41 -14.90 -3.14
N ILE A 19 -4.16 -13.83 -2.86
CA ILE A 19 -4.14 -12.59 -3.66
C ILE A 19 -2.73 -11.99 -3.73
N ILE A 20 -2.00 -11.96 -2.60
CA ILE A 20 -0.63 -11.43 -2.56
C ILE A 20 0.31 -12.25 -3.46
N ARG A 21 0.16 -13.58 -3.46
CA ARG A 21 0.97 -14.49 -4.28
C ARG A 21 0.63 -14.39 -5.76
N GLU A 22 -0.64 -14.23 -6.12
CA GLU A 22 -1.07 -14.02 -7.51
C GLU A 22 -0.42 -12.77 -8.09
N VAL A 23 -0.52 -11.63 -7.40
CA VAL A 23 0.11 -10.39 -7.86
C VAL A 23 1.63 -10.55 -8.03
N ALA A 24 2.29 -11.22 -7.09
CA ALA A 24 3.73 -11.45 -7.19
C ALA A 24 4.13 -12.45 -8.31
N ALA A 25 3.18 -13.23 -8.83
CA ALA A 25 3.39 -14.18 -9.92
C ALA A 25 3.04 -13.61 -11.29
N GLU A 26 2.06 -12.70 -11.37
CA GLU A 26 1.53 -12.16 -12.63
C GLU A 26 2.07 -10.79 -13.02
N PHE A 27 2.65 -10.04 -12.08
CA PHE A 27 3.18 -8.69 -12.30
C PHE A 27 4.70 -8.67 -12.16
N ASP A 28 5.36 -7.88 -13.01
CA ASP A 28 6.82 -7.84 -13.11
C ASP A 28 7.45 -6.98 -12.00
N ASN A 29 6.77 -5.91 -11.59
CA ASN A 29 7.32 -4.94 -10.63
C ASN A 29 6.26 -4.46 -9.61
N PRO A 30 5.79 -5.34 -8.70
CA PRO A 30 4.84 -4.96 -7.67
C PRO A 30 5.49 -4.14 -6.54
N VAL A 31 4.68 -3.34 -5.84
CA VAL A 31 5.07 -2.61 -4.63
C VAL A 31 4.00 -2.72 -3.55
N MET A 32 4.40 -2.80 -2.28
CA MET A 32 3.46 -2.73 -1.16
C MET A 32 3.42 -1.34 -0.51
N LEU A 33 2.26 -0.68 -0.54
CA LEU A 33 2.07 0.62 0.10
C LEU A 33 2.00 0.46 1.63
N TYR A 34 3.05 0.92 2.31
CA TYR A 34 3.20 0.81 3.76
C TYR A 34 3.07 2.18 4.43
N SER A 35 1.87 2.47 4.95
CA SER A 35 1.51 3.75 5.55
C SER A 35 1.79 3.85 7.05
N ILE A 36 2.32 2.78 7.65
CA ILE A 36 2.58 2.66 9.10
C ILE A 36 1.28 2.67 9.93
N GLY A 37 0.13 2.44 9.28
CA GLY A 37 -1.16 2.26 9.95
C GLY A 37 -1.43 0.79 10.26
N LYS A 38 -2.45 0.54 11.09
CA LYS A 38 -2.87 -0.81 11.50
C LYS A 38 -3.13 -1.75 10.31
N ASP A 39 -3.82 -1.28 9.28
CA ASP A 39 -4.19 -2.10 8.13
C ASP A 39 -2.97 -2.45 7.28
N SER A 40 -2.08 -1.49 7.05
CA SER A 40 -0.81 -1.73 6.37
C SER A 40 0.14 -2.64 7.17
N ALA A 41 0.04 -2.67 8.51
CA ALA A 41 0.79 -3.59 9.35
C ALA A 41 0.27 -5.02 9.25
N VAL A 42 -1.06 -5.21 9.18
CA VAL A 42 -1.67 -6.53 8.89
C VAL A 42 -1.29 -6.99 7.50
N MET A 43 -1.36 -6.12 6.49
CA MET A 43 -0.98 -6.45 5.11
C MET A 43 0.51 -6.86 5.01
N LEU A 44 1.41 -6.16 5.72
CA LEU A 44 2.82 -6.55 5.82
C LEU A 44 2.98 -7.92 6.49
N HIS A 45 2.24 -8.19 7.57
CA HIS A 45 2.27 -9.48 8.25
C HIS A 45 1.82 -10.63 7.32
N LEU A 46 0.76 -10.40 6.53
CA LEU A 46 0.28 -11.34 5.54
C LEU A 46 1.30 -11.58 4.41
N ALA A 47 2.00 -10.53 3.95
CA ALA A 47 3.08 -10.68 2.98
C ALA A 47 4.25 -11.52 3.52
N LEU A 48 4.65 -11.30 4.77
CA LEU A 48 5.69 -12.12 5.41
C LEU A 48 5.27 -13.59 5.49
N LYS A 49 3.99 -13.88 5.79
CA LYS A 49 3.45 -15.24 5.75
C LYS A 49 3.38 -15.82 4.34
N ALA A 50 3.01 -15.00 3.35
CA ALA A 50 2.89 -15.44 1.97
C ALA A 50 4.23 -15.95 1.39
N PHE A 51 5.36 -15.38 1.81
CA PHE A 51 6.66 -15.72 1.24
C PHE A 51 7.62 -16.43 2.20
N TYR A 52 7.19 -16.75 3.43
CA TYR A 52 7.99 -17.53 4.37
C TYR A 52 8.46 -18.86 3.73
N PRO A 53 9.73 -19.28 3.91
CA PRO A 53 10.78 -18.66 4.75
C PRO A 53 11.57 -17.53 4.07
N GLY A 54 11.26 -17.21 2.81
CA GLY A 54 11.86 -16.09 2.08
C GLY A 54 11.27 -14.73 2.47
N LYS A 55 11.80 -13.68 1.83
CA LYS A 55 11.27 -12.31 1.91
C LYS A 55 10.26 -12.09 0.77
N PRO A 56 9.30 -11.17 0.93
CA PRO A 56 8.46 -10.74 -0.19
C PRO A 56 9.33 -10.28 -1.38
N PRO A 57 9.01 -10.69 -2.62
CA PRO A 57 9.81 -10.38 -3.81
C PRO A 57 9.58 -8.95 -4.34
N PHE A 58 9.13 -8.03 -3.50
CA PHE A 58 8.80 -6.66 -3.84
C PHE A 58 9.17 -5.70 -2.70
N PRO A 59 9.51 -4.44 -3.02
CA PRO A 59 9.80 -3.45 -2.00
C PRO A 59 8.52 -2.98 -1.30
N LEU A 60 8.71 -2.41 -0.10
CA LEU A 60 7.71 -1.56 0.54
C LEU A 60 7.88 -0.13 0.04
N MET A 61 6.79 0.64 -0.02
CA MET A 61 6.85 2.08 -0.30
C MET A 61 6.05 2.88 0.72
N HIS A 62 6.67 3.92 1.25
CA HIS A 62 6.03 4.92 2.10
C HIS A 62 6.08 6.30 1.44
N VAL A 63 4.90 6.85 1.15
CA VAL A 63 4.75 8.25 0.71
C VAL A 63 4.78 9.14 1.95
N ASP A 64 5.91 9.83 2.16
CA ASP A 64 6.17 10.67 3.31
C ASP A 64 5.75 12.12 3.05
N THR A 65 4.72 12.56 3.77
CA THR A 65 4.23 13.94 3.66
C THR A 65 5.02 14.94 4.49
N THR A 66 6.04 14.51 5.25
CA THR A 66 6.78 15.26 6.28
C THR A 66 5.97 15.66 7.52
N TRP A 67 4.72 15.21 7.61
CA TRP A 67 3.76 15.57 8.67
C TRP A 67 3.29 14.39 9.53
N LYS A 68 3.95 13.23 9.45
CA LYS A 68 3.65 12.09 10.34
C LYS A 68 4.30 12.26 11.71
N PHE A 69 3.66 11.68 12.72
CA PHE A 69 4.23 11.59 14.07
C PHE A 69 5.58 10.89 14.02
N ARG A 70 6.56 11.41 14.78
CA ARG A 70 7.92 10.88 14.80
C ARG A 70 7.94 9.39 15.19
N ASP A 71 7.15 9.01 16.18
CA ASP A 71 7.03 7.63 16.65
C ASP A 71 6.57 6.65 15.54
N MET A 72 5.75 7.12 14.59
CA MET A 72 5.36 6.29 13.44
C MET A 72 6.57 6.00 12.54
N ILE A 73 7.39 7.01 12.29
CA ILE A 73 8.59 6.90 11.46
C ILE A 73 9.61 5.98 12.14
N ASP A 74 9.84 6.16 13.44
CA ASP A 74 10.76 5.33 14.20
C ASP A 74 10.27 3.86 14.26
N PHE A 75 8.96 3.65 14.41
CA PHE A 75 8.35 2.31 14.35
C PHE A 75 8.57 1.65 12.99
N ARG A 76 8.33 2.38 11.90
CA ARG A 76 8.54 1.93 10.52
C ARG A 76 9.98 1.47 10.30
N ASP A 77 10.94 2.32 10.65
CA ASP A 77 12.36 2.06 10.39
C ASP A 77 12.86 0.86 11.19
N ARG A 78 12.42 0.73 12.45
CA ARG A 78 12.69 -0.45 13.27
C ARG A 78 12.12 -1.72 12.63
N LYS A 79 10.85 -1.71 12.18
CA LYS A 79 10.20 -2.90 11.61
C LYS A 79 10.82 -3.34 10.29
N VAL A 80 11.16 -2.39 9.41
CA VAL A 80 11.87 -2.68 8.16
C VAL A 80 13.23 -3.31 8.43
N LYS A 81 13.99 -2.77 9.40
CA LYS A 81 15.29 -3.33 9.81
C LYS A 81 15.16 -4.72 10.43
N GLU A 82 14.18 -4.92 11.31
CA GLU A 82 13.90 -6.20 12.00
C GLU A 82 13.67 -7.35 11.00
N PHE A 83 12.91 -7.10 9.93
CA PHE A 83 12.62 -8.09 8.89
C PHE A 83 13.60 -8.05 7.70
N GLY A 84 14.55 -7.11 7.70
CA GLY A 84 15.50 -6.91 6.61
C GLY A 84 14.84 -6.62 5.27
N LEU A 85 13.80 -5.79 5.26
CA LEU A 85 13.01 -5.47 4.06
C LEU A 85 13.56 -4.23 3.37
N ASP A 86 13.28 -4.10 2.08
CA ASP A 86 13.58 -2.88 1.32
C ASP A 86 12.41 -1.90 1.44
N LEU A 87 12.70 -0.67 1.87
CA LEU A 87 11.72 0.41 1.99
C LEU A 87 12.13 1.59 1.13
N ILE A 88 11.26 1.94 0.19
CA ILE A 88 11.34 3.17 -0.60
C ILE A 88 10.55 4.25 0.14
N VAL A 89 11.23 5.35 0.47
CA VAL A 89 10.57 6.55 0.99
C VAL A 89 10.50 7.58 -0.14
N HIS A 90 9.28 7.95 -0.53
CA HIS A 90 9.06 8.95 -1.56
C HIS A 90 8.46 10.23 -0.96
N LYS A 91 8.99 11.38 -1.38
CA LYS A 91 8.53 12.71 -0.98
C LYS A 91 8.30 13.54 -2.24
N ASN A 92 7.23 14.34 -2.24
CA ASN A 92 7.03 15.33 -3.30
C ASN A 92 7.92 16.54 -3.01
N GLU A 93 9.13 16.53 -3.55
CA GLU A 93 10.11 17.60 -3.37
C GLU A 93 9.62 18.96 -3.88
N GLU A 94 8.74 19.00 -4.88
CA GLU A 94 8.13 20.25 -5.35
C GLU A 94 7.16 20.82 -4.32
N GLY A 95 6.31 19.97 -3.73
CA GLY A 95 5.44 20.38 -2.63
C GLY A 95 6.22 20.87 -1.41
N ILE A 96 7.38 20.27 -1.12
CA ILE A 96 8.29 20.73 -0.06
C ILE A 96 8.85 22.11 -0.40
N ARG A 97 9.39 22.32 -1.62
CA ARG A 97 9.93 23.62 -2.06
C ARG A 97 8.89 24.74 -2.03
N GLN A 98 7.64 24.42 -2.37
CA GLN A 98 6.52 25.36 -2.31
C GLN A 98 5.99 25.61 -0.88
N GLY A 99 6.53 24.94 0.14
CA GLY A 99 6.08 25.08 1.52
C GLY A 99 4.65 24.57 1.76
N VAL A 100 4.23 23.54 1.01
CA VAL A 100 2.87 22.99 1.10
C VAL A 100 2.67 22.24 2.42
N GLY A 101 2.00 22.90 3.36
CA GLY A 101 1.65 22.35 4.66
C GLY A 101 0.14 22.32 4.89
N PRO A 102 -0.36 21.46 5.80
CA PRO A 102 -1.78 21.37 6.14
C PRO A 102 -2.31 22.65 6.79
N PHE A 103 -1.46 23.42 7.48
CA PHE A 103 -1.83 24.71 8.08
C PHE A 103 -1.74 25.89 7.12
N THR A 104 -0.86 25.82 6.11
CA THR A 104 -0.66 26.92 5.15
C THR A 104 -1.62 26.82 3.96
N HIS A 105 -1.93 25.59 3.51
CA HIS A 105 -2.70 25.34 2.29
C HIS A 105 -4.02 24.59 2.55
N GLY A 106 -4.31 24.25 3.81
CA GLY A 106 -5.43 23.41 4.19
C GLY A 106 -5.15 21.91 3.95
N SER A 107 -5.88 21.07 4.69
CA SER A 107 -5.70 19.61 4.66
C SER A 107 -5.99 18.99 3.30
N ALA A 108 -6.98 19.51 2.56
CA ALA A 108 -7.36 18.99 1.25
C ALA A 108 -6.24 19.18 0.21
N LYS A 109 -5.75 20.41 0.04
CA LYS A 109 -4.68 20.73 -0.92
C LYS A 109 -3.35 20.08 -0.52
N HIS A 110 -3.02 20.07 0.77
CA HIS A 110 -1.85 19.34 1.26
C HIS A 110 -1.94 17.84 0.95
N THR A 111 -3.10 17.21 1.18
CA THR A 111 -3.29 15.78 0.90
C THR A 111 -3.17 15.48 -0.59
N ASP A 112 -3.76 16.29 -1.45
CA ASP A 112 -3.65 16.09 -2.90
C ASP A 112 -2.18 16.16 -3.37
N ILE A 113 -1.47 17.22 -3.01
CA ILE A 113 -0.09 17.45 -3.46
C ILE A 113 0.88 16.44 -2.81
N MET A 114 0.81 16.28 -1.50
CA MET A 114 1.81 15.52 -0.73
C MET A 114 1.52 14.02 -0.67
N LYS A 115 0.29 13.56 -0.98
CA LYS A 115 -0.04 12.13 -1.07
C LYS A 115 -0.41 11.70 -2.47
N THR A 116 -1.45 12.29 -3.07
CA THR A 116 -1.99 11.80 -4.35
C THR A 116 -0.96 11.97 -5.47
N GLN A 117 -0.44 13.18 -5.64
CA GLN A 117 0.54 13.47 -6.68
C GLN A 117 1.87 12.79 -6.38
N ALA A 118 2.30 12.79 -5.11
CA ALA A 118 3.50 12.10 -4.66
C ALA A 118 3.46 10.59 -4.96
N LEU A 119 2.32 9.94 -4.74
CA LEU A 119 2.15 8.52 -5.05
C LEU A 119 2.27 8.27 -6.56
N LYS A 120 1.60 9.08 -7.40
CA LYS A 120 1.70 8.97 -8.86
C LYS A 120 3.15 9.14 -9.34
N GLN A 121 3.83 10.19 -8.86
CA GLN A 121 5.25 10.42 -9.13
C GLN A 121 6.12 9.21 -8.78
N ALA A 122 5.85 8.57 -7.64
CA ALA A 122 6.59 7.39 -7.22
C ALA A 122 6.32 6.18 -8.13
N LEU A 123 5.05 5.89 -8.43
CA LEU A 123 4.67 4.79 -9.32
C LEU A 123 5.31 4.96 -10.70
N ASP A 124 5.30 6.16 -11.28
CA ASP A 124 5.95 6.46 -12.55
C ASP A 124 7.47 6.31 -12.48
N LYS A 125 8.09 6.89 -11.44
CA LYS A 125 9.56 6.90 -11.28
C LYS A 125 10.13 5.50 -11.18
N TYR A 126 9.48 4.62 -10.42
CA TYR A 126 9.94 3.26 -10.18
C TYR A 126 9.33 2.24 -11.14
N LYS A 127 8.42 2.68 -12.03
CA LYS A 127 7.73 1.85 -13.04
C LYS A 127 7.02 0.65 -12.42
N PHE A 128 6.34 0.87 -11.29
CA PHE A 128 5.57 -0.18 -10.65
C PHE A 128 4.30 -0.47 -11.47
N ASP A 129 4.03 -1.74 -11.73
CA ASP A 129 2.88 -2.21 -12.51
C ASP A 129 1.73 -2.75 -11.64
N ALA A 130 2.01 -3.05 -10.36
CA ALA A 130 1.01 -3.33 -9.33
C ALA A 130 1.35 -2.65 -8.01
N ALA A 131 0.30 -2.24 -7.27
CA ALA A 131 0.45 -1.66 -5.95
C ALA A 131 -0.55 -2.26 -4.94
N PHE A 132 -0.04 -2.90 -3.89
CA PHE A 132 -0.88 -3.38 -2.80
C PHE A 132 -1.34 -2.23 -1.91
N GLY A 133 -2.65 -2.08 -1.75
CA GLY A 133 -3.28 -1.11 -0.86
C GLY A 133 -4.06 -1.78 0.27
N GLY A 134 -3.84 -1.34 1.51
CA GLY A 134 -4.54 -1.86 2.70
C GLY A 134 -5.95 -1.30 2.91
N ALA A 135 -6.64 -0.87 1.86
CA ALA A 135 -7.98 -0.30 1.95
C ALA A 135 -9.04 -1.40 2.15
N ARG A 136 -10.04 -1.16 3.00
CA ARG A 136 -11.13 -2.13 3.24
C ARG A 136 -12.48 -1.59 2.78
N ARG A 137 -13.37 -2.51 2.35
CA ARG A 137 -14.71 -2.18 1.83
C ARG A 137 -15.64 -1.56 2.88
N ASP A 138 -15.43 -1.89 4.15
CA ASP A 138 -16.24 -1.43 5.28
C ASP A 138 -15.81 -0.07 5.83
N GLU A 139 -14.71 0.52 5.33
CA GLU A 139 -14.19 1.80 5.83
C GLU A 139 -14.99 3.02 5.37
N GLU A 140 -15.62 2.96 4.20
CA GLU A 140 -16.37 4.06 3.62
C GLU A 140 -17.48 3.52 2.71
N LYS A 141 -18.65 4.18 2.69
CA LYS A 141 -19.84 3.68 1.97
C LYS A 141 -19.59 3.48 0.47
N SER A 142 -18.77 4.35 -0.14
CA SER A 142 -18.42 4.26 -1.55
C SER A 142 -17.63 3.00 -1.90
N ARG A 143 -16.94 2.38 -0.93
CA ARG A 143 -16.11 1.20 -1.14
C ARG A 143 -16.86 -0.12 -1.10
N ALA A 144 -18.15 -0.11 -0.80
CA ALA A 144 -18.96 -1.33 -0.69
C ALA A 144 -18.95 -2.19 -1.97
N LYS A 145 -18.75 -1.56 -3.14
CA LYS A 145 -18.72 -2.22 -4.46
C LYS A 145 -17.31 -2.34 -5.06
N GLU A 146 -16.27 -2.02 -4.29
CA GLU A 146 -14.89 -2.10 -4.75
C GLU A 146 -14.47 -3.55 -5.01
N ARG A 147 -13.60 -3.72 -6.00
CA ARG A 147 -13.01 -5.01 -6.35
C ARG A 147 -11.66 -5.19 -5.65
N VAL A 148 -11.14 -6.42 -5.67
CA VAL A 148 -9.78 -6.69 -5.17
C VAL A 148 -8.74 -6.02 -6.08
N TYR A 149 -8.92 -6.16 -7.40
CA TYR A 149 -8.10 -5.50 -8.42
C TYR A 149 -8.79 -4.21 -8.91
N SER A 150 -8.01 -3.13 -9.02
CA SER A 150 -8.45 -1.81 -9.51
C SER A 150 -7.51 -1.37 -10.63
N PHE A 151 -7.91 -1.64 -11.87
CA PHE A 151 -7.08 -1.36 -13.04
C PHE A 151 -6.99 0.13 -13.34
N ARG A 152 -5.79 0.57 -13.72
CA ARG A 152 -5.47 1.97 -14.04
C ARG A 152 -4.93 2.07 -15.46
N ASP A 153 -5.25 3.16 -16.14
CA ASP A 153 -4.64 3.49 -17.43
C ASP A 153 -3.26 4.16 -17.25
N GLU A 154 -2.58 4.43 -18.37
CA GLU A 154 -1.28 5.11 -18.41
C GLU A 154 -1.28 6.52 -17.78
N TYR A 155 -2.45 7.12 -17.61
CA TYR A 155 -2.64 8.44 -16.97
C TYR A 155 -3.07 8.31 -15.49
N HIS A 156 -2.95 7.12 -14.90
CA HIS A 156 -3.39 6.76 -13.54
C HIS A 156 -4.89 6.93 -13.29
N ARG A 157 -5.71 6.97 -14.35
CA ARG A 157 -7.16 7.10 -14.23
C ARG A 157 -7.80 5.73 -14.11
N TRP A 158 -9.00 5.76 -13.54
CA TRP A 158 -9.83 4.58 -13.37
C TRP A 158 -11.00 4.66 -14.34
N ASP A 159 -11.20 3.63 -15.15
CA ASP A 159 -12.33 3.50 -16.06
C ASP A 159 -13.26 2.36 -15.58
N PRO A 160 -14.54 2.63 -15.26
CA PRO A 160 -15.49 1.61 -14.85
C PRO A 160 -15.65 0.45 -15.85
N LYS A 161 -15.43 0.68 -17.15
CA LYS A 161 -15.59 -0.33 -18.20
C LYS A 161 -14.44 -1.34 -18.21
N ASN A 162 -13.26 -0.94 -17.74
CA ASN A 162 -12.03 -1.74 -17.77
C ASN A 162 -11.72 -2.40 -16.41
N GLN A 163 -12.76 -2.75 -15.64
CA GLN A 163 -12.62 -3.39 -14.32
C GLN A 163 -13.03 -4.87 -14.33
N ARG A 164 -12.90 -5.53 -15.49
CA ARG A 164 -13.19 -6.95 -15.70
C ARG A 164 -11.90 -7.71 -15.90
#